data_AF-A0A842KBT8-F1
#
_entry.id   AF-A0A842KBT8-F1
#
_cell.length_a   1.000
_cell.length_b   1.000
_cell.length_c   1.000
_cell.angle_alpha   90.00
_cell.angle_beta   90.00
_cell.angle_gamma   90.00
#
_symmetry.space_group_name_H-M   'P 1'
#
loop_
_entity.id
_entity.type
_entity.pdbx_description
1 polymer ?
#
loop_
_entity_poly.entity_id
_entity_poly.type
_entity_poly.pdbx_seq_one_letter_code
_entity_poly.pdbx_strand_id
1 'polypeptide(L)'
;MDLKNIKGIGIVYEKKLREAGIKSVEELILSNSESLSLATNISKSKIEKWKEEARKIVEYIEAEVIEDISKNSIIEIEDGKAKVKIMEIWHEAKIFYEKDSAEKEEIAVLMGNKPKLWFGKKWHENIPYKKKGIFGFLRRRKCLG
;
A
#
# COMPACT_ATOMS: atom_id res chain seq x y z
N MET A 1 -1.01 2.50 13.23
CA MET A 1 -2.13 1.71 13.81
C MET A 1 -2.19 1.81 15.33
N ASP A 2 -3.33 1.51 15.96
CA ASP A 2 -3.49 1.48 17.43
C ASP A 2 -2.93 0.19 18.06
N LEU A 3 -2.28 0.34 19.23
CA LEU A 3 -1.69 -0.77 20.00
C LEU A 3 -2.72 -1.80 20.48
N LYS A 4 -3.97 -1.37 20.71
CA LYS A 4 -5.08 -2.23 21.16
C LYS A 4 -5.43 -3.35 20.18
N ASN A 5 -5.00 -3.23 18.92
CA ASN A 5 -5.25 -4.25 17.90
C ASN A 5 -4.34 -5.48 18.10
N ILE A 6 -3.27 -5.37 18.89
CA ILE A 6 -2.37 -6.49 19.19
C ILE A 6 -3.02 -7.39 20.24
N LYS A 7 -3.16 -8.68 19.93
CA LYS A 7 -3.72 -9.68 20.83
C LYS A 7 -2.93 -9.71 22.15
N GLY A 8 -3.63 -9.42 23.25
CA GLY A 8 -3.05 -9.41 24.59
C GLY A 8 -2.57 -8.05 25.09
N ILE A 9 -2.71 -6.97 24.29
CA ILE A 9 -2.58 -5.59 24.77
C ILE A 9 -3.98 -5.06 25.10
N GLY A 10 -4.30 -5.03 26.39
CA GLY A 10 -5.48 -4.34 26.90
C GLY A 10 -5.19 -2.86 27.20
N ILE A 11 -6.25 -2.11 27.55
CA ILE A 11 -6.19 -0.66 27.84
C ILE A 11 -5.13 -0.27 28.88
N VAL A 12 -4.90 -1.14 29.87
CA VAL A 12 -3.89 -0.93 30.93
C VAL A 12 -2.47 -0.97 30.36
N TYR A 13 -2.17 -1.91 29.47
CA TYR A 13 -0.86 -2.03 28.85
C TYR A 13 -0.63 -0.97 27.78
N GLU A 14 -1.67 -0.66 27.01
CA GLU A 14 -1.64 0.45 26.06
C GLU A 14 -1.25 1.76 26.75
N LYS A 15 -1.87 2.09 27.89
CA LYS A 15 -1.56 3.32 28.63
C LYS A 15 -0.09 3.37 29.05
N LYS A 16 0.45 2.27 29.59
CA LYS A 16 1.87 2.17 29.98
C LYS A 16 2.82 2.34 28.79
N LEU A 17 2.48 1.74 27.65
CA LEU A 17 3.27 1.87 26.42
C LEU A 17 3.25 3.31 25.89
N ARG A 18 2.09 3.97 25.92
CA ARG A 18 1.94 5.38 25.54
C ARG A 18 2.70 6.31 26.48
N GLU A 19 2.69 6.04 27.79
CA GLU A 19 3.48 6.77 28.79
C GLU A 19 4.99 6.59 28.57
N ALA A 20 5.42 5.41 28.10
CA ALA A 20 6.80 5.15 27.69
C ALA A 20 7.14 5.69 26.29
N GLY A 21 6.24 6.45 25.65
CA GLY A 21 6.46 7.10 24.37
C GLY A 21 6.09 6.28 23.13
N ILE A 22 5.57 5.06 23.29
CA ILE A 22 5.12 4.20 22.18
C ILE A 22 3.65 4.48 21.89
N LYS A 23 3.37 5.11 20.76
CA LYS A 23 2.02 5.52 20.34
C LYS A 23 1.45 4.64 19.25
N SER A 24 2.29 3.93 18.51
CA SER A 24 1.90 3.15 17.34
C SER A 24 2.46 1.72 17.38
N VAL A 25 1.81 0.83 16.64
CA VAL A 25 2.27 -0.56 16.41
C VAL A 25 3.66 -0.58 15.76
N GLU A 26 3.91 0.32 14.81
CA GLU A 26 5.21 0.42 14.12
C GLU A 26 6.33 0.83 15.09
N GLU A 27 6.08 1.81 15.97
CA GLU A 27 7.03 2.21 17.02
C GLU A 27 7.34 1.06 17.98
N LEU A 28 6.33 0.24 18.34
CA LEU A 28 6.54 -0.92 19.19
C LEU A 28 7.52 -1.91 18.54
N ILE A 29 7.37 -2.17 17.24
CA ILE A 29 8.25 -3.09 16.48
C ILE A 29 9.70 -2.60 16.48
N LEU A 30 9.90 -1.29 16.30
CA LEU A 30 11.22 -0.66 16.23
C LEU A 30 11.86 -0.43 17.61
N SER A 31 11.06 -0.41 18.69
CA SER A 31 11.53 -0.15 20.04
C SER A 31 12.49 -1.22 20.57
N ASN A 32 13.38 -0.82 21.49
CA ASN A 32 14.22 -1.77 22.22
C ASN A 32 13.43 -2.39 23.38
N SER A 33 13.22 -3.70 23.33
CA SER A 33 12.41 -4.45 24.29
C SER A 33 12.97 -4.42 25.72
N GLU A 34 14.28 -4.23 25.88
CA GLU A 34 14.95 -4.16 27.17
C GLU A 34 14.72 -2.81 27.84
N SER A 35 14.97 -1.73 27.11
CA SER A 35 14.66 -0.37 27.59
C SER A 35 13.18 -0.19 27.88
N LEU A 36 12.31 -0.74 27.02
CA LEU A 36 10.87 -0.69 27.20
C LEU A 36 10.40 -1.51 28.41
N SER A 37 11.01 -2.67 28.64
CA SER A 37 10.73 -3.52 29.81
C SER A 37 11.02 -2.78 31.12
N LEU A 38 12.16 -2.09 31.18
CA LEU A 38 12.56 -1.27 32.32
C LEU A 38 11.62 -0.08 32.53
N ALA A 39 11.27 0.65 31.46
CA ALA A 39 10.42 1.83 31.54
C ALA A 39 8.96 1.51 31.94
N THR A 40 8.43 0.38 31.49
CA THR A 40 7.01 0.02 31.67
C THR A 40 6.76 -1.00 32.80
N ASN A 41 7.83 -1.58 33.34
CA ASN A 41 7.79 -2.73 34.25
C ASN A 41 7.00 -3.91 33.68
N ILE A 42 7.10 -4.13 32.37
CA ILE A 42 6.50 -5.27 31.66
C ILE A 42 7.61 -6.24 31.33
N SER A 43 7.37 -7.55 31.45
CA SER A 43 8.41 -8.53 31.14
C SER A 43 8.84 -8.47 29.67
N LYS A 44 10.15 -8.53 29.42
CA LYS A 44 10.74 -8.55 28.07
C LYS A 44 10.10 -9.62 27.18
N SER A 45 9.86 -10.83 27.69
CA SER A 45 9.20 -11.91 26.95
C SER A 45 7.80 -11.52 26.45
N LYS A 46 7.03 -10.75 27.23
CA LYS A 46 5.70 -10.30 26.83
C LYS A 46 5.79 -9.21 25.75
N ILE A 47 6.74 -8.29 25.88
CA ILE A 47 7.01 -7.27 24.86
C ILE A 47 7.44 -7.91 23.53
N GLU A 48 8.34 -8.90 23.56
CA GLU A 48 8.75 -9.62 22.35
C GLU A 48 7.57 -10.32 21.68
N LYS A 49 6.70 -10.99 22.45
CA LYS A 49 5.47 -11.58 21.90
C LYS A 49 4.59 -10.54 21.21
N TRP A 50 4.40 -9.38 21.82
CA TRP A 50 3.62 -8.31 21.20
C TRP A 50 4.29 -7.74 19.97
N LYS A 51 5.62 -7.66 19.92
CA LYS A 51 6.37 -7.24 18.72
C LYS A 51 6.21 -8.25 17.58
N GLU A 52 6.20 -9.54 17.90
CA GLU A 52 5.95 -10.59 16.91
C GLU A 52 4.52 -10.52 16.36
N GLU A 53 3.52 -10.40 17.23
CA GLU A 53 2.12 -10.23 16.81
C GLU A 53 1.91 -8.92 16.04
N ALA A 54 2.56 -7.83 16.45
CA ALA A 54 2.57 -6.57 15.72
C ALA A 54 3.12 -6.74 14.29
N ARG A 55 4.23 -7.47 14.12
CA ARG A 55 4.79 -7.76 12.79
C ARG A 55 3.81 -8.55 11.93
N LYS A 56 3.17 -9.59 12.48
CA LYS A 56 2.16 -10.39 11.76
C LYS A 56 0.97 -9.54 11.32
N ILE A 57 0.50 -8.64 12.19
CA ILE A 57 -0.60 -7.72 11.88
C ILE A 57 -0.20 -6.75 10.77
N VAL A 58 1.01 -6.17 10.85
CA VAL A 58 1.52 -5.28 9.80
C VAL A 58 1.66 -6.02 8.48
N GLU A 59 2.25 -7.22 8.48
CA GLU A 59 2.40 -8.05 7.29
C GLU A 59 1.04 -8.47 6.69
N TYR A 60 0.08 -8.86 7.54
CA TYR A 60 -1.27 -9.22 7.12
C TYR A 60 -2.02 -8.02 6.55
N ILE A 61 -1.91 -6.84 7.16
CA ILE A 61 -2.54 -5.63 6.64
C ILE A 61 -1.86 -5.17 5.35
N GLU A 62 -0.54 -5.28 5.24
CA GLU A 62 0.15 -5.08 3.97
C GLU A 62 -0.41 -6.05 2.91
N ALA A 63 -0.59 -7.33 3.24
CA ALA A 63 -1.19 -8.35 2.38
C ALA A 63 -2.64 -8.05 1.96
N GLU A 64 -3.52 -7.63 2.87
CA GLU A 64 -4.91 -7.26 2.56
C GLU A 64 -4.99 -5.98 1.73
N VAL A 65 -4.17 -4.97 2.04
CA VAL A 65 -4.09 -3.73 1.26
C VAL A 65 -3.66 -4.03 -0.19
N ILE A 66 -2.83 -5.06 -0.43
CA ILE A 66 -2.42 -5.48 -1.78
C ILE A 66 -3.58 -6.10 -2.57
N GLU A 67 -4.42 -6.91 -1.93
CA GLU A 67 -5.60 -7.47 -2.58
C GLU A 67 -6.67 -6.40 -2.84
N ASP A 68 -6.87 -5.47 -1.91
CA ASP A 68 -7.86 -4.42 -2.05
C ASP A 68 -7.44 -3.32 -3.02
N ILE A 69 -6.15 -2.97 -3.14
CA ILE A 69 -5.71 -2.01 -4.16
C ILE A 69 -5.98 -2.58 -5.54
N SER A 70 -5.64 -3.84 -5.81
CA SER A 70 -5.86 -4.42 -7.15
C SER A 70 -7.34 -4.52 -7.53
N LYS A 71 -8.23 -4.71 -6.54
CA LYS A 71 -9.70 -4.79 -6.71
C LYS A 71 -10.37 -3.41 -6.74
N ASN A 72 -9.88 -2.45 -5.97
CA ASN A 72 -10.47 -1.11 -5.79
C ASN A 72 -9.69 0.00 -6.51
N SER A 73 -8.79 -0.38 -7.43
CA SER A 73 -8.09 0.57 -8.30
C SER A 73 -8.43 0.40 -9.77
N ILE A 74 -8.39 1.53 -10.49
CA ILE A 74 -8.62 1.59 -11.93
C ILE A 74 -7.59 2.52 -12.54
N ILE A 75 -6.91 2.07 -13.59
CA ILE A 75 -5.98 2.91 -14.36
C ILE A 75 -6.71 3.43 -15.61
N GLU A 76 -6.79 4.74 -15.79
CA GLU A 76 -7.28 5.36 -17.02
C GLU A 76 -6.13 6.06 -17.74
N ILE A 77 -5.91 5.70 -19.00
CA ILE A 77 -4.84 6.23 -19.85
C ILE A 77 -5.48 7.00 -21.00
N GLU A 78 -5.14 8.28 -21.11
CA GLU A 78 -5.65 9.21 -22.13
C GLU A 78 -4.51 10.15 -22.55
N ASP A 79 -4.22 10.21 -23.86
CA ASP A 79 -3.24 11.13 -24.47
C ASP A 79 -1.87 11.20 -23.76
N GLY A 80 -1.31 10.03 -23.42
CA GLY A 80 0.01 9.94 -22.78
C GLY A 80 0.03 10.31 -21.29
N LYS A 81 -1.13 10.57 -20.69
CA LYS A 81 -1.31 10.77 -19.25
C LYS A 81 -2.03 9.57 -18.64
N ALA A 82 -1.72 9.26 -17.38
CA ALA A 82 -2.45 8.26 -16.63
C ALA A 82 -3.10 8.90 -15.40
N LYS A 83 -4.31 8.43 -15.10
CA LYS A 83 -5.01 8.68 -13.84
C LYS A 83 -5.28 7.35 -13.18
N VAL A 84 -5.10 7.28 -11.88
CA VAL A 84 -5.29 6.06 -11.10
C VAL A 84 -6.32 6.37 -10.03
N LYS A 85 -7.43 5.63 -10.05
CA LYS A 85 -8.39 5.63 -8.94
C LYS A 85 -7.83 4.68 -7.89
N ILE A 86 -7.65 5.12 -6.64
CA ILE A 86 -7.26 4.30 -5.50
C ILE A 86 -8.24 4.63 -4.37
N MET A 87 -8.94 3.62 -3.84
CA MET A 87 -9.92 3.81 -2.74
C MET A 87 -10.88 4.99 -3.00
N GLU A 88 -11.43 5.06 -4.21
CA GLU A 88 -12.34 6.11 -4.67
C GLU A 88 -11.75 7.48 -5.01
N ILE A 89 -10.47 7.72 -4.74
CA ILE A 89 -9.79 8.98 -5.01
C ILE A 89 -8.99 8.89 -6.31
N TRP A 90 -9.06 9.92 -7.16
CA TRP A 90 -8.29 10.01 -8.40
C TRP A 90 -6.94 10.69 -8.17
N HIS A 91 -5.88 10.02 -8.60
CA HIS A 91 -4.51 10.53 -8.57
C HIS A 91 -3.95 10.63 -9.98
N GLU A 92 -3.20 11.69 -10.26
CA GLU A 92 -2.39 11.75 -11.47
C GLU A 92 -1.18 10.84 -11.32
N ALA A 93 -0.90 10.05 -12.35
CA ALA A 93 0.25 9.16 -12.38
C ALA A 93 1.06 9.40 -13.65
N LYS A 94 2.38 9.44 -13.49
CA LYS A 94 3.30 9.47 -14.62
C LYS A 94 3.41 8.08 -15.23
N ILE A 95 3.53 8.06 -16.56
CA ILE A 95 3.72 6.84 -17.33
C ILE A 95 5.21 6.61 -17.53
N PHE A 96 5.66 5.39 -17.25
CA PHE A 96 7.02 4.95 -17.49
C PHE A 96 7.05 3.65 -18.28
N TYR A 97 8.17 3.39 -18.93
CA TYR A 97 8.46 2.11 -19.59
C TYR A 97 9.61 1.36 -18.89
N GLU A 98 10.30 2.02 -17.96
CA GLU A 98 11.40 1.48 -17.17
C GLU A 98 11.05 1.49 -15.69
N LYS A 99 11.33 0.37 -15.02
CA LYS A 99 10.96 0.12 -13.62
C LYS A 99 11.68 1.09 -12.68
N ASP A 100 13.00 1.21 -12.80
CA ASP A 100 13.83 2.02 -11.90
C ASP A 100 13.48 3.51 -11.94
N SER A 101 12.99 4.00 -13.08
CA SER A 101 12.52 5.37 -13.23
C SER A 101 11.16 5.59 -12.56
N ALA A 102 10.27 4.60 -12.65
CA ALA A 102 8.94 4.65 -12.04
C ALA A 102 8.98 4.60 -10.50
N GLU A 103 9.90 3.80 -9.92
CA GLU A 103 10.01 3.61 -8.46
C GLU A 103 10.43 4.88 -7.70
N LYS A 104 10.93 5.89 -8.41
CA LYS A 104 11.30 7.21 -7.84
C LYS A 104 10.08 8.10 -7.56
N GLU A 105 8.93 7.80 -8.15
CA GLU A 105 7.70 8.54 -7.93
C GLU A 105 6.88 7.93 -6.79
N GLU A 106 5.98 8.71 -6.20
CA GLU A 106 5.03 8.19 -5.22
C GLU A 106 3.94 7.33 -5.88
N ILE A 107 3.53 7.71 -7.10
CA ILE A 107 2.52 7.01 -7.91
C ILE A 107 2.99 6.98 -9.37
N ALA A 108 3.13 5.80 -9.94
CA ALA A 108 3.54 5.63 -11.33
C ALA A 108 2.85 4.46 -12.02
N VAL A 109 2.65 4.57 -13.33
CA VAL A 109 2.14 3.47 -14.16
C VAL A 109 3.27 2.99 -15.05
N LEU A 110 3.63 1.71 -14.91
CA LEU A 110 4.57 1.04 -15.80
C LEU A 110 3.80 0.42 -16.96
N MET A 111 4.13 0.85 -18.18
CA MET A 111 3.54 0.35 -19.41
C MET A 111 4.27 -0.90 -19.90
N GLY A 112 3.48 -1.91 -20.26
CA GLY A 112 3.93 -3.16 -20.84
C GLY A 112 2.75 -3.89 -21.48
N ASN A 113 2.80 -5.21 -21.57
CA ASN A 113 1.66 -6.01 -22.07
C ASN A 113 0.39 -5.83 -21.21
N LYS A 114 0.56 -5.70 -19.89
CA LYS A 114 -0.45 -5.23 -18.96
C LYS A 114 0.16 -4.09 -18.13
N PRO A 115 -0.55 -2.96 -17.93
CA PRO A 115 -0.03 -1.90 -17.08
C PRO A 115 0.06 -2.37 -15.64
N LYS A 116 1.09 -1.90 -14.94
CA LYS A 116 1.31 -2.13 -13.50
C LYS A 116 1.31 -0.79 -12.78
N LEU A 117 0.80 -0.76 -11.56
CA LEU A 117 0.81 0.42 -10.71
C LEU A 117 1.93 0.31 -9.69
N TRP A 118 2.74 1.34 -9.60
CA TRP A 118 3.60 1.60 -8.47
C TRP A 118 2.87 2.52 -7.49
N PHE A 119 2.65 2.03 -6.27
CA PHE A 119 2.05 2.82 -5.19
C PHE A 119 2.48 2.25 -3.85
N GLY A 120 2.79 3.12 -2.88
CA GLY A 120 3.17 2.70 -1.54
C GLY A 120 4.47 1.87 -1.51
N LYS A 121 5.43 2.21 -2.38
CA LYS A 121 6.71 1.48 -2.56
C LYS A 121 6.56 0.01 -2.98
N LYS A 122 5.44 -0.32 -3.63
CA LYS A 122 5.14 -1.68 -4.10
C LYS A 122 4.50 -1.67 -5.48
N TRP A 123 4.78 -2.73 -6.24
CA TRP A 123 4.12 -3.00 -7.52
C TRP A 123 2.82 -3.76 -7.30
N HIS A 124 1.77 -3.26 -7.94
CA HIS A 124 0.43 -3.85 -7.99
C HIS A 124 0.12 -4.22 -9.43
N GLU A 125 -0.34 -5.45 -9.64
CA GLU A 125 -0.57 -6.05 -10.94
C GLU A 125 -2.06 -6.42 -11.14
N ASN A 126 -2.45 -6.76 -12.36
CA ASN A 126 -3.84 -7.14 -12.71
C ASN A 126 -4.89 -6.05 -12.40
N ILE A 127 -4.48 -4.79 -12.36
CA ILE A 127 -5.38 -3.67 -12.14
C ILE A 127 -6.24 -3.45 -13.40
N PRO A 128 -7.57 -3.34 -13.27
CA PRO A 128 -8.44 -2.95 -14.36
C PRO A 128 -7.98 -1.63 -15.00
N TYR A 129 -7.85 -1.59 -16.32
CA TYR A 129 -7.43 -0.38 -17.02
C TYR A 129 -8.27 -0.07 -18.25
N LYS A 130 -8.41 1.22 -18.55
CA LYS A 130 -9.03 1.72 -19.77
C LYS A 130 -8.01 2.57 -20.53
N LYS A 131 -7.81 2.26 -21.81
CA LYS A 131 -7.01 3.08 -22.71
C LYS A 131 -7.93 3.72 -23.74
N LYS A 132 -8.10 5.04 -23.67
CA LYS A 132 -8.77 5.78 -24.75
C LYS A 132 -7.73 6.12 -25.80
N GLY A 133 -7.80 5.43 -26.94
CA GLY A 133 -7.02 5.74 -28.13
C GLY A 133 -7.90 6.40 -29.18
N ILE A 134 -7.33 7.31 -29.98
CA ILE A 134 -7.96 8.01 -31.10
C ILE A 134 -8.19 7.07 -32.33
N PHE A 135 -8.56 5.81 -32.11
CA PHE A 135 -8.84 4.85 -33.19
C PHE A 135 -10.20 4.18 -32.98
N GLY A 136 -11.24 5.02 -33.04
CA GLY A 136 -12.65 4.61 -33.11
C GLY A 136 -13.41 5.18 -34.31
N PHE A 137 -12.72 5.77 -35.30
CA PHE A 137 -13.38 6.40 -36.46
C PHE A 137 -12.65 6.13 -37.78
N LEU A 138 -12.70 4.89 -38.27
CA LEU A 138 -12.66 4.64 -39.71
C LEU A 138 -13.39 3.33 -40.03
N ARG A 139 -14.73 3.38 -40.04
CA ARG A 139 -15.56 2.30 -40.57
C ARG A 139 -16.09 2.71 -41.95
N ARG A 140 -15.74 1.91 -42.96
CA ARG A 140 -16.20 1.85 -44.36
C ARG A 140 -15.67 2.91 -45.35
N ARG A 141 -14.69 2.49 -46.17
CA ARG A 141 -14.82 2.69 -47.63
C ARG A 141 -15.39 1.41 -48.22
N LYS A 142 -16.57 1.50 -48.81
CA LYS A 142 -17.12 0.50 -49.72
C LYS A 142 -16.10 0.29 -50.85
N CYS A 143 -15.68 -0.95 -51.07
CA CYS A 143 -15.21 -1.36 -52.38
C CYS A 143 -16.42 -1.25 -53.34
N LEU A 144 -16.30 -0.43 -54.38
CA LEU A 144 -17.14 -0.54 -55.56
C LEU A 144 -16.27 -1.25 -56.61
N GLY A 145 -16.67 -2.48 -56.93
CA GLY A 145 -16.32 -3.11 -58.20
C GLY A 145 -17.27 -2.64 -59.30
#